data_AF-A0A3C2D8E0-F1
#
_entry.id   AF-A0A3C2D8E0-F1
#
_cell.length_a   1.000
_cell.length_b   1.000
_cell.length_c   1.000
_cell.angle_alpha   90.00
_cell.angle_beta   90.00
_cell.angle_gamma   90.00
#
_symmetry.space_group_name_H-M   'P 1'
#
loop_
_entity.id
_entity.type
_entity.pdbx_description
1 polymer ?
#
loop_
_entity_poly.entity_id
_entity_poly.type
_entity_poly.pdbx_seq_one_letter_code
_entity_poly.pdbx_strand_id
1 'polypeptide(L)'
;MKKIIYILIVAFTGSFWLSSCLKEDNVSDPTVSGIKMFMTDKKGKDSLITEVSKGKTIKIVVYTDANIVSVWPGGIREIMKKKNSTVDSLDMFNHPVLVKSDNFKDYGLVMARGLNTSLIVGGWYCSYKYPTAGQFDLTVAATNHGYDGPDLRRVIYQAGKITVK
;
A
#
# COMPACT_ATOMS: atom_id res chain seq x y z
N MET A 1 -44.44 8.71 -44.56
CA MET A 1 -43.15 9.34 -44.21
C MET A 1 -42.94 9.53 -42.72
N LYS A 2 -43.86 10.16 -41.95
CA LYS A 2 -43.68 10.42 -40.51
C LYS A 2 -43.35 9.17 -39.67
N LYS A 3 -43.99 8.03 -39.93
CA LYS A 3 -43.73 6.75 -39.22
C LYS A 3 -42.31 6.20 -39.43
N ILE A 4 -41.72 6.40 -40.61
CA ILE A 4 -40.36 5.95 -40.93
C ILE A 4 -39.33 6.81 -40.17
N ILE A 5 -39.60 8.11 -40.03
CA ILE A 5 -38.75 9.04 -39.27
C ILE A 5 -38.69 8.65 -37.79
N TYR A 6 -39.81 8.27 -37.16
CA TYR A 6 -39.81 7.84 -35.76
C TYR A 6 -39.04 6.53 -35.54
N ILE A 7 -39.12 5.58 -36.47
CA ILE A 7 -38.35 4.32 -36.40
C ILE A 7 -36.84 4.61 -36.50
N LEU A 8 -36.43 5.52 -37.38
CA LEU A 8 -35.03 5.93 -37.52
C LEU A 8 -34.51 6.64 -36.24
N ILE A 9 -35.33 7.49 -35.62
CA ILE A 9 -34.94 8.17 -34.37
C ILE A 9 -34.78 7.18 -33.21
N VAL A 10 -35.66 6.19 -33.09
CA VAL A 10 -35.56 5.15 -32.04
C VAL A 10 -34.36 4.24 -32.28
N ALA A 11 -34.09 3.87 -33.54
CA ALA A 11 -32.91 3.07 -33.88
C ALA A 11 -31.59 3.83 -33.58
N PHE A 12 -31.54 5.12 -33.91
CA PHE A 12 -30.36 5.96 -33.69
C PHE A 12 -30.14 6.25 -32.20
N THR A 13 -31.20 6.53 -31.45
CA THR A 13 -31.10 6.74 -29.99
C THR A 13 -30.76 5.43 -29.28
N GLY A 14 -31.33 4.30 -29.70
CA GLY A 14 -31.01 2.96 -29.17
C GLY A 14 -29.54 2.57 -29.31
N SER A 15 -28.86 2.97 -30.40
CA SER A 15 -27.42 2.74 -30.56
C SER A 15 -26.56 3.50 -29.54
N PHE A 16 -27.02 4.64 -29.01
CA PHE A 16 -26.32 5.37 -27.94
C PHE A 16 -26.50 4.72 -26.56
N TRP A 17 -27.60 4.00 -26.32
CA TRP A 17 -27.80 3.25 -25.06
C TRP A 17 -26.88 2.03 -24.94
N LEU A 18 -26.51 1.41 -26.07
CA LEU A 18 -25.61 0.24 -26.09
C LEU A 18 -24.11 0.62 -26.08
N SER A 19 -23.78 1.85 -26.45
CA SER A 19 -22.39 2.34 -26.44
C SER A 19 -22.01 3.09 -25.15
N SER A 20 -22.96 3.27 -24.22
CA SER A 20 -22.71 3.80 -22.88
C SER A 20 -22.27 2.74 -21.85
N CYS A 21 -21.95 1.52 -22.29
CA CYS A 21 -20.98 0.72 -21.54
C CYS A 21 -19.61 1.32 -21.85
N LEU A 22 -19.27 2.37 -21.11
CA LEU A 22 -17.88 2.70 -20.80
C LEU A 22 -17.16 1.36 -20.64
N LYS A 23 -16.18 1.10 -21.50
CA LYS A 23 -15.03 0.31 -21.07
C LYS A 23 -14.43 1.09 -19.91
N GLU A 24 -15.06 1.02 -18.73
CA GLU A 24 -14.31 1.18 -17.49
C GLU A 24 -13.16 0.21 -17.66
N ASP A 25 -11.94 0.76 -17.66
CA ASP A 25 -10.71 -0.02 -17.79
C ASP A 25 -10.90 -1.28 -16.95
N ASN A 26 -10.90 -2.45 -17.59
CA ASN A 26 -10.97 -3.72 -16.89
C ASN A 26 -9.62 -3.92 -16.21
N VAL A 27 -9.41 -3.18 -15.12
CA VAL A 27 -8.21 -3.19 -14.33
C VAL A 27 -8.23 -4.48 -13.54
N SER A 28 -7.26 -5.35 -13.83
CA SER A 28 -7.08 -6.58 -13.08
C SER A 28 -6.76 -6.29 -11.62
N ASP A 29 -7.25 -7.14 -10.72
CA ASP A 29 -6.84 -7.10 -9.32
C ASP A 29 -5.30 -7.23 -9.22
N PRO A 30 -4.64 -6.41 -8.39
CA PRO A 30 -3.20 -6.51 -8.21
C PRO A 30 -2.82 -7.83 -7.54
N THR A 31 -1.67 -8.38 -7.91
CA THR A 31 -1.12 -9.60 -7.33
C THR A 31 0.26 -9.34 -6.73
N VAL A 32 0.50 -9.84 -5.52
CA VAL A 32 1.81 -9.77 -4.87
C VAL A 32 2.41 -11.18 -4.86
N SER A 33 3.43 -11.39 -5.69
CA SER A 33 4.08 -12.70 -5.86
C SER A 33 5.06 -13.02 -4.74
N GLY A 34 5.56 -12.00 -4.03
CA GLY A 34 6.40 -12.20 -2.85
C GLY A 34 7.27 -11.01 -2.52
N ILE A 35 8.01 -11.13 -1.41
CA ILE A 35 8.87 -10.07 -0.89
C ILE A 35 10.25 -10.64 -0.63
N LYS A 36 11.28 -9.86 -0.98
CA LYS A 36 12.68 -10.17 -0.66
C LYS A 36 13.33 -8.97 0.00
N MET A 37 14.25 -9.24 0.92
CA MET A 37 15.02 -8.21 1.59
C MET A 37 16.47 -8.31 1.15
N PHE A 38 17.09 -7.16 0.90
CA PHE A 38 18.48 -7.06 0.48
C PHE A 38 19.24 -6.09 1.39
N MET A 39 20.55 -6.27 1.48
CA MET A 39 21.44 -5.30 2.11
C MET A 39 22.56 -4.96 1.13
N THR A 40 22.86 -3.67 1.01
CA THR A 40 23.96 -3.18 0.19
C THR A 40 25.28 -3.38 0.96
N ASP A 41 26.24 -4.05 0.34
CA ASP A 41 27.56 -4.25 0.90
C ASP A 41 28.45 -3.00 0.76
N LYS A 42 29.67 -3.07 1.29
CA LYS A 42 30.66 -1.97 1.19
C LYS A 42 31.10 -1.67 -0.26
N LYS A 43 30.86 -2.57 -1.20
CA LYS A 43 31.18 -2.45 -2.62
C LYS A 43 29.98 -1.95 -3.44
N GLY A 44 28.85 -1.63 -2.80
CA GLY A 44 27.64 -1.15 -3.47
C GLY A 44 26.77 -2.26 -4.08
N LYS A 45 27.07 -3.54 -3.80
CA LYS A 45 26.31 -4.68 -4.31
C LYS A 45 25.23 -5.10 -3.31
N ASP A 46 24.00 -5.26 -3.80
CA ASP A 46 22.90 -5.78 -3.02
C ASP A 46 22.99 -7.31 -2.90
N SER A 47 22.92 -7.81 -1.67
CA SER A 47 22.87 -9.23 -1.36
C SER A 47 21.55 -9.58 -0.67
N LEU A 48 20.95 -10.71 -1.05
CA LEU A 48 19.75 -11.23 -0.42
C LEU A 48 20.04 -11.56 1.05
N ILE A 49 19.16 -11.14 1.95
CA ILE A 49 19.27 -11.40 3.39
C ILE A 49 18.01 -12.10 3.90
N THR A 50 18.20 -12.98 4.87
CA THR A 50 17.14 -13.62 5.65
C THR A 50 17.08 -13.10 7.09
N GLU A 51 18.18 -12.51 7.56
CA GLU A 51 18.28 -11.91 8.89
C GLU A 51 18.47 -10.41 8.79
N VAL A 52 17.72 -9.67 9.62
CA VAL A 52 17.79 -8.21 9.69
C VAL A 52 18.43 -7.82 11.01
N SER A 53 19.36 -6.86 10.99
CA SER A 53 19.94 -6.31 12.22
C SER A 53 19.43 -4.91 12.48
N LYS A 54 19.19 -4.59 13.76
CA LYS A 54 18.74 -3.27 14.17
C LYS A 54 19.71 -2.20 13.70
N GLY A 55 19.16 -1.09 13.24
CA GLY A 55 19.92 0.05 12.80
C GLY A 55 20.70 -0.12 11.48
N LYS A 56 20.58 -1.27 10.79
CA LYS A 56 21.10 -1.45 9.43
C LYS A 56 20.01 -1.11 8.41
N THR A 57 20.40 -0.43 7.35
CA THR A 57 19.49 -0.15 6.23
C THR A 57 19.35 -1.41 5.40
N ILE A 58 18.10 -1.80 5.18
CA ILE A 58 17.72 -2.89 4.28
C ILE A 58 16.91 -2.31 3.12
N LYS A 59 16.95 -2.98 1.98
CA LYS A 59 16.08 -2.76 0.84
C LYS A 59 15.01 -3.83 0.83
N ILE A 60 13.75 -3.43 0.93
CA ILE A 60 12.60 -4.33 0.82
C ILE A 60 12.13 -4.25 -0.63
N VAL A 61 12.10 -5.38 -1.31
CA VAL A 61 11.65 -5.51 -2.70
C VAL A 61 10.37 -6.33 -2.71
N VAL A 62 9.32 -5.77 -3.31
CA VAL A 62 8.00 -6.37 -3.48
C VAL A 62 7.85 -6.73 -4.96
N TYR A 63 7.71 -8.02 -5.26
CA TYR A 63 7.41 -8.48 -6.62
C TYR A 63 5.90 -8.50 -6.82
N THR A 64 5.43 -7.70 -7.77
CA THR A 64 4.00 -7.47 -8.00
C THR A 64 3.78 -6.86 -9.37
N ASP A 65 2.59 -7.08 -9.93
CA ASP A 65 2.08 -6.38 -11.11
C ASP A 65 1.35 -5.07 -10.75
N ALA A 66 1.36 -4.67 -9.48
CA ALA A 66 0.60 -3.53 -9.01
C ALA A 66 1.14 -2.18 -9.47
N ASN A 67 0.23 -1.23 -9.73
CA ASN A 67 0.56 0.14 -10.15
C ASN A 67 1.10 1.01 -9.03
N ILE A 68 0.72 0.75 -7.78
CA ILE A 68 1.20 1.48 -6.60
C ILE A 68 1.36 0.47 -5.46
N VAL A 69 2.45 0.62 -4.71
CA VAL A 69 2.73 -0.18 -3.51
C VAL A 69 3.02 0.73 -2.34
N SER A 70 2.55 0.34 -1.16
CA SER A 70 2.92 0.95 0.11
C SER A 70 3.37 -0.15 1.07
N VAL A 71 4.59 0.00 1.61
CA VAL A 71 5.19 -0.99 2.51
C VAL A 71 5.08 -0.50 3.95
N TRP A 72 4.56 -1.35 4.83
CA TRP A 72 4.35 -1.07 6.25
C TRP A 72 5.20 -2.04 7.08
N PRO A 73 6.43 -1.64 7.44
CA PRO A 73 7.37 -2.51 8.16
C PRO A 73 7.03 -2.69 9.64
N GLY A 74 6.19 -1.84 10.24
CA GLY A 74 5.75 -1.95 11.63
C GLY A 74 6.82 -1.71 12.69
N GLY A 75 7.99 -1.20 12.30
CA GLY A 75 9.12 -0.95 13.19
C GLY A 75 8.99 0.32 14.05
N ILE A 76 8.06 1.22 13.71
CA ILE A 76 7.83 2.49 14.42
C ILE A 76 6.36 2.59 14.80
N ARG A 77 6.11 2.83 16.09
CA ARG A 77 4.80 3.25 16.61
C ARG A 77 5.00 4.12 17.85
N GLU A 78 4.80 5.42 17.68
CA GLU A 78 4.97 6.42 18.74
C GLU A 78 3.64 7.12 18.99
N ILE A 79 3.10 6.96 20.20
CA ILE A 79 1.85 7.58 20.64
C ILE A 79 2.18 8.84 21.44
N MET A 80 1.47 9.93 21.13
CA MET A 80 1.57 11.18 21.88
C MET A 80 1.11 10.97 23.31
N LYS A 81 1.90 11.44 24.27
CA LYS A 81 1.55 11.39 25.69
C LYS A 81 0.80 12.65 26.11
N LYS A 82 -0.08 12.53 27.10
CA LYS A 82 -0.70 13.68 27.75
C LYS A 82 0.38 14.55 28.39
N LYS A 83 0.17 15.87 28.39
CA LYS A 83 1.13 16.82 28.97
C LYS A 83 1.49 16.42 30.40
N ASN A 84 2.79 16.27 30.67
CA ASN A 84 3.34 15.88 31.97
C ASN A 84 2.82 14.52 32.50
N SER A 85 2.52 13.57 31.60
CA SER A 85 2.02 12.24 31.97
C SER A 85 2.63 11.14 31.12
N THR A 86 2.63 9.91 31.63
CA THR A 86 2.96 8.70 30.88
C THR A 86 1.76 8.10 30.13
N VAL A 87 0.56 8.65 30.37
CA VAL A 87 -0.71 8.22 29.79
C VAL A 87 -0.81 8.67 28.33
N ASP A 88 -1.28 7.77 27.46
CA ASP A 88 -1.50 8.04 26.05
C ASP A 88 -2.59 9.10 25.83
N SER A 89 -2.37 9.95 24.84
CA SER A 89 -3.36 10.88 24.33
C SER A 89 -4.28 10.15 23.37
N LEU A 90 -5.58 10.36 23.54
CA LEU A 90 -6.63 9.77 22.71
C LEU A 90 -7.43 10.89 22.04
N ASP A 91 -7.94 10.64 20.84
CA ASP A 91 -8.85 11.55 20.15
C ASP A 91 -10.28 11.46 20.73
N MET A 92 -11.22 12.22 20.15
CA MET A 92 -12.63 12.23 20.58
C MET A 92 -13.36 10.89 20.36
N PHE A 93 -12.79 9.98 19.58
CA PHE A 93 -13.32 8.65 19.27
C PHE A 93 -12.53 7.53 19.97
N ASN A 94 -11.69 7.87 20.95
CA ASN A 94 -10.89 6.94 21.73
C ASN A 94 -9.78 6.22 20.92
N HIS A 95 -9.33 6.79 19.80
CA HIS A 95 -8.16 6.31 19.07
C HIS A 95 -6.87 6.98 19.59
N PRO A 96 -5.72 6.28 19.55
CA PRO A 96 -4.44 6.88 19.93
C PRO A 96 -4.04 8.01 18.99
N VAL A 97 -3.62 9.14 19.56
CA VAL A 97 -3.02 10.24 18.79
C VAL A 97 -1.57 9.89 18.51
N LEU A 98 -1.24 9.59 17.26
CA LEU A 98 0.10 9.15 16.87
C LEU A 98 1.01 10.35 16.61
N VAL A 99 2.25 10.27 17.06
CA VAL A 99 3.34 11.14 16.61
C VAL A 99 3.88 10.63 15.28
N LYS A 100 4.03 9.31 15.16
CA LYS A 100 4.46 8.61 13.95
C LYS A 100 4.12 7.12 14.06
N SER A 101 3.63 6.52 12.99
CA SER A 101 3.50 5.07 12.90
C SER A 101 3.74 4.57 11.49
N ASP A 102 4.43 3.45 11.35
CA ASP A 102 4.51 2.67 10.11
C ASP A 102 3.91 1.27 10.27
N ASN A 103 3.08 1.09 11.29
CA ASN A 103 2.31 -0.11 11.54
C ASN A 103 0.98 -0.07 10.79
N PHE A 104 0.71 -1.09 9.97
CA PHE A 104 -0.50 -1.17 9.17
C PHE A 104 -1.79 -1.21 10.02
N LYS A 105 -1.71 -1.66 11.29
CA LYS A 105 -2.87 -1.64 12.21
C LYS A 105 -3.36 -0.22 12.53
N ASP A 106 -2.50 0.77 12.38
CA ASP A 106 -2.83 2.17 12.57
C ASP A 106 -3.28 2.84 11.25
N TYR A 107 -3.44 2.08 10.15
CA TYR A 107 -3.89 2.62 8.86
C TYR A 107 -5.20 3.40 9.00
N GLY A 108 -5.23 4.61 8.44
CA GLY A 108 -6.36 5.54 8.56
C GLY A 108 -6.22 6.54 9.73
N LEU A 109 -5.32 6.31 10.68
CA LEU A 109 -5.00 7.29 11.73
C LEU A 109 -4.04 8.35 11.22
N VAL A 110 -4.19 9.58 11.73
CA VAL A 110 -3.28 10.69 11.43
C VAL A 110 -1.86 10.31 11.88
N MET A 111 -0.85 10.63 11.07
CA MET A 111 0.57 10.26 11.25
C MET A 111 0.92 8.76 11.07
N ALA A 112 -0.04 7.89 10.79
CA ALA A 112 0.23 6.54 10.30
C ALA A 112 0.50 6.58 8.79
N ARG A 113 1.69 6.14 8.36
CA ARG A 113 2.10 6.16 6.95
C ARG A 113 2.98 4.97 6.61
N GLY A 114 2.65 4.30 5.51
CA GLY A 114 3.55 3.36 4.87
C GLY A 114 4.70 4.09 4.16
N LEU A 115 5.71 3.32 3.79
CA LEU A 115 6.88 3.83 3.09
C LEU A 115 6.56 4.15 1.64
N ASN A 116 7.18 5.21 1.14
CA ASN A 116 7.22 5.51 -0.28
C ASN A 116 8.11 4.47 -0.99
N THR A 117 7.60 3.91 -2.08
CA THR A 117 8.29 2.93 -2.89
C THR A 117 8.68 3.49 -4.25
N SER A 118 9.76 2.95 -4.83
CA SER A 118 10.20 3.23 -6.18
C SER A 118 10.00 2.01 -7.07
N LEU A 119 9.58 2.25 -8.33
CA LEU A 119 9.35 1.21 -9.33
C LEU A 119 10.69 0.61 -9.81
N ILE A 120 10.71 -0.71 -10.01
CA ILE A 120 11.78 -1.45 -10.68
C ILE A 120 11.17 -2.44 -11.68
N VAL A 121 12.03 -3.05 -12.50
CA VAL A 121 11.60 -4.15 -13.37
C VAL A 121 11.05 -5.30 -12.51
N GLY A 122 9.76 -5.60 -12.67
CA GLY A 122 9.08 -6.70 -11.98
C GLY A 122 8.60 -6.40 -10.55
N GLY A 123 8.56 -5.13 -10.13
CA GLY A 123 7.98 -4.77 -8.84
C GLY A 123 8.39 -3.41 -8.29
N TRP A 124 8.40 -3.30 -6.96
CA TRP A 124 8.65 -2.06 -6.23
C TRP A 124 9.70 -2.27 -5.14
N TYR A 125 10.41 -1.22 -4.74
CA TYR A 125 11.31 -1.29 -3.60
C TYR A 125 11.27 -0.05 -2.71
N CYS A 126 11.67 -0.22 -1.45
CA CYS A 126 11.94 0.87 -0.53
C CYS A 126 13.11 0.53 0.38
N SER A 127 13.77 1.55 0.93
CA SER A 127 14.80 1.37 1.94
C SER A 127 14.22 1.62 3.33
N TYR A 128 14.57 0.78 4.30
CA TYR A 128 14.09 0.91 5.67
C TYR A 128 15.18 0.54 6.69
N LYS A 129 15.09 1.11 7.89
CA LYS A 129 15.99 0.84 9.00
C LYS A 129 15.16 0.65 10.26
N TYR A 130 15.10 -0.58 10.76
CA TYR A 130 14.43 -0.87 12.01
C TYR A 130 15.15 -0.17 13.18
N PRO A 131 14.44 0.62 14.00
CA PRO A 131 15.06 1.37 15.08
C PRO A 131 15.44 0.48 16.27
N THR A 132 14.71 -0.62 16.47
CA THR A 132 14.85 -1.54 17.61
C THR A 132 14.91 -2.99 17.13
N ALA A 133 15.45 -3.88 17.99
CA ALA A 133 15.36 -5.32 17.80
C ALA A 133 13.98 -5.82 18.24
N GLY A 134 13.51 -6.92 17.66
CA GLY A 134 12.19 -7.48 17.95
C GLY A 134 11.58 -8.23 16.77
N GLN A 135 10.28 -8.51 16.87
CA GLN A 135 9.49 -9.06 15.78
C GLN A 135 8.50 -8.02 15.29
N PHE A 136 8.45 -7.80 13.98
CA PHE A 136 7.61 -6.80 13.37
C PHE A 136 6.76 -7.42 12.26
N ASP A 137 5.48 -7.06 12.21
CA ASP A 137 4.55 -7.51 11.19
C ASP A 137 4.76 -6.69 9.92
N LEU A 138 5.36 -7.28 8.88
CA LEU A 138 5.54 -6.62 7.59
C LEU A 138 4.27 -6.80 6.74
N THR A 139 3.65 -5.68 6.38
CA THR A 139 2.45 -5.65 5.54
C THR A 139 2.70 -4.84 4.29
N VAL A 140 2.12 -5.26 3.17
CA VAL A 140 2.19 -4.54 1.89
C VAL A 140 0.78 -4.28 1.40
N ALA A 141 0.50 -3.02 1.06
CA ALA A 141 -0.72 -2.64 0.37
C ALA A 141 -0.39 -2.35 -1.10
N ALA A 142 -0.90 -3.17 -1.99
CA ALA A 142 -0.71 -3.06 -3.44
C ALA A 142 -2.03 -2.68 -4.10
N THR A 143 -2.03 -1.69 -5.00
CA THR A 143 -3.27 -1.18 -5.63
C THR A 143 -3.09 -0.95 -7.13
N ASN A 144 -4.10 -1.35 -7.90
CA ASN A 144 -4.23 -1.06 -9.33
C ASN A 144 -5.37 -0.07 -9.50
N HIS A 145 -5.04 1.18 -9.83
CA HIS A 145 -6.03 2.26 -9.97
C HIS A 145 -6.86 2.53 -8.70
N GLY A 146 -7.57 3.67 -8.72
CA GLY A 146 -8.58 4.02 -7.73
C GLY A 146 -8.08 4.97 -6.63
N TYR A 147 -8.84 6.06 -6.45
CA TYR A 147 -9.00 6.67 -5.13
C TYR A 147 -9.91 5.76 -4.29
N ASP A 148 -10.02 6.00 -3.00
CA ASP A 148 -10.90 5.22 -2.12
C ASP A 148 -12.36 5.30 -2.64
N GLY A 149 -12.83 4.22 -3.27
CA GLY A 149 -14.05 4.21 -4.08
C GLY A 149 -14.35 2.84 -4.69
N PRO A 150 -15.45 2.71 -5.47
CA PRO A 150 -15.92 1.43 -6.01
C PRO A 150 -14.91 0.72 -6.92
N ASP A 151 -14.04 1.50 -7.57
CA ASP A 151 -13.03 1.01 -8.51
C ASP A 151 -11.69 0.66 -7.84
N LEU A 152 -11.59 0.78 -6.51
CA LEU A 152 -10.36 0.47 -5.78
C LEU A 152 -10.06 -1.03 -5.87
N ARG A 153 -9.05 -1.39 -6.68
CA ARG A 153 -8.51 -2.75 -6.73
C ARG A 153 -7.28 -2.82 -5.87
N ARG A 154 -7.43 -3.31 -4.63
CA ARG A 154 -6.35 -3.37 -3.63
C ARG A 154 -6.19 -4.76 -3.04
N VAL A 155 -4.94 -5.19 -2.91
CA VAL A 155 -4.54 -6.37 -2.14
C VAL A 155 -3.70 -5.96 -0.94
N ILE A 156 -4.05 -6.51 0.22
CA ILE A 156 -3.25 -6.42 1.45
C ILE A 156 -2.51 -7.75 1.62
N TYR A 157 -1.20 -7.72 1.40
CA TYR A 157 -0.34 -8.88 1.53
C TYR A 157 0.37 -8.85 2.89
N GLN A 158 0.08 -9.84 3.74
CA GLN A 158 0.76 -10.02 5.02
C GLN A 158 2.01 -10.88 4.81
N ALA A 159 3.18 -10.24 4.81
CA ALA A 159 4.45 -10.92 4.58
C ALA A 159 4.88 -11.81 5.75
N GLY A 160 4.21 -11.69 6.89
CA GLY A 160 4.55 -12.35 8.13
C GLY A 160 5.49 -11.51 9.01
N LYS A 161 6.12 -12.19 9.97
CA LYS A 161 6.98 -11.55 10.97
C LYS A 161 8.43 -11.46 10.51
N ILE A 162 8.97 -10.25 10.55
CA ILE A 162 10.40 -9.99 10.38
C ILE A 162 11.06 -10.00 11.76
N THR A 163 12.05 -10.88 11.94
CA THR A 163 12.86 -10.91 13.17
C THR A 163 14.09 -10.03 12.98
N VAL A 164 14.23 -9.03 13.85
CA VAL A 164 15.35 -8.08 13.86
C VAL A 164 16.20 -8.33 15.11
N LYS A 165 17.49 -8.58 14.89
CA LYS A 165 18.49 -8.82 15.96
C LYS A 165 19.28 -7.56 16.32
#